data_AF-A0A4Y3KHU9-F1
#
_entry.id   AF-A0A4Y3KHU9-F1
#
_cell.length_a   1.000
_cell.length_b   1.000
_cell.length_c   1.000
_cell.angle_alpha   90.00
_cell.angle_beta   90.00
_cell.angle_gamma   90.00
#
_symmetry.space_group_name_H-M   'P 1'
#
loop_
_entity.id
_entity.type
_entity.pdbx_description
1 polymer ?
#
loop_
_entity_poly.entity_id
_entity_poly.type
_entity_poly.pdbx_seq_one_letter_code
_entity_poly.pdbx_strand_id
1 'polypeptide(L)'
;MSAEVPVTGQVLVREGVFRLRVPDGWAATGLEGHRYRLRCPDVDASIDVSVHRGEAAAPDARETVRAFARSAGADEPALVPLHGDDEATASRAGARWADGDGWRVVAALSHGRDVVLAAGVAGDEDARSAVERIVTTLEPHARERRWWRRG
;
A
#
# COMPACT_ATOMS: atom_id res chain seq x y z
N MET A 1 11.79 1.94 19.34
CA MET A 1 10.52 1.72 20.05
C MET A 1 9.39 1.98 19.08
N SER A 2 8.88 0.92 18.42
CA SER A 2 7.72 1.02 17.53
C SER A 2 6.47 1.21 18.38
N ALA A 3 5.94 2.44 18.39
CA ALA A 3 4.56 2.62 18.79
C ALA A 3 3.70 1.93 17.71
N GLU A 4 3.08 0.81 18.09
CA GLU A 4 2.00 0.17 17.35
C GLU A 4 1.04 1.27 16.86
N VAL A 5 0.74 1.30 15.56
CA VAL A 5 -0.40 2.08 15.08
C VAL A 5 -1.59 1.12 15.13
N PRO A 6 -2.43 1.14 16.18
CA PRO A 6 -3.70 0.45 16.14
C PRO A 6 -4.57 1.19 15.13
N VAL A 7 -4.52 0.78 13.87
CA VAL A 7 -5.55 1.13 12.89
C VAL A 7 -6.78 0.29 13.26
N THR A 8 -7.56 0.75 14.24
CA THR A 8 -8.91 0.24 14.48
C THR A 8 -9.76 0.58 13.25
N GLY A 9 -10.24 -0.45 12.56
CA GLY A 9 -11.03 -0.31 11.34
C GLY A 9 -11.15 -1.61 10.56
N GLN A 10 -11.42 -1.49 9.26
CA GLN A 10 -11.59 -2.59 8.32
C GLN A 10 -10.24 -3.09 7.79
N VAL A 11 -10.22 -4.31 7.25
CA VAL A 11 -9.04 -4.82 6.51
C VAL A 11 -9.46 -5.09 5.07
N LEU A 12 -8.84 -4.38 4.13
CA LEU A 12 -8.95 -4.71 2.71
C LEU A 12 -8.03 -5.90 2.42
N VAL A 13 -8.61 -7.01 1.99
CA VAL A 13 -7.90 -8.27 1.76
C VAL A 13 -8.12 -8.79 0.36
N ARG A 14 -7.03 -9.23 -0.27
CA ARG A 14 -7.04 -10.14 -1.40
C ARG A 14 -6.39 -11.45 -0.95
N GLU A 15 -7.20 -12.50 -0.77
CA GLU A 15 -6.73 -13.78 -0.24
C GLU A 15 -5.48 -14.30 -0.97
N GLY A 16 -4.45 -14.69 -0.21
CA GLY A 16 -3.18 -15.17 -0.75
C GLY A 16 -2.26 -14.13 -1.38
N VAL A 17 -2.66 -12.84 -1.37
CA VAL A 17 -1.88 -11.76 -2.01
C VAL A 17 -1.49 -10.69 -0.98
N PHE A 18 -2.46 -9.91 -0.48
CA PHE A 18 -2.17 -8.79 0.41
C PHE A 18 -3.27 -8.57 1.45
N ARG A 19 -2.89 -7.87 2.52
CA ARG A 19 -3.79 -7.22 3.46
C ARG A 19 -3.36 -5.76 3.64
N LEU A 20 -4.35 -4.89 3.84
CA LEU A 20 -4.16 -3.46 4.07
C LEU A 20 -5.15 -3.03 5.16
N ARG A 21 -4.67 -2.39 6.23
CA ARG A 21 -5.54 -1.90 7.31
C ARG A 21 -6.10 -0.54 6.93
N VAL A 22 -7.41 -0.40 7.05
CA VAL A 22 -8.17 0.78 6.64
C VAL A 22 -8.93 1.31 7.87
N PRO A 23 -8.59 2.51 8.39
CA PRO A 23 -9.27 3.09 9.54
C PRO A 23 -10.75 3.30 9.29
N ASP A 24 -11.53 3.37 10.37
CA ASP A 24 -12.93 3.81 10.29
C ASP A 24 -13.05 5.18 9.62
N GLY A 25 -14.18 5.40 8.94
CA GLY A 25 -14.43 6.62 8.14
C GLY A 25 -13.92 6.55 6.69
N TRP A 26 -13.07 5.58 6.35
CA TRP A 26 -12.67 5.32 4.97
C TRP A 26 -13.55 4.25 4.32
N ALA A 27 -14.15 4.58 3.19
CA ALA A 27 -14.94 3.65 2.40
C ALA A 27 -14.08 3.01 1.29
N ALA A 28 -14.11 1.69 1.20
CA ALA A 28 -13.50 0.94 0.10
C ALA A 28 -14.52 0.63 -1.01
N THR A 29 -14.23 1.07 -2.23
CA THR A 29 -15.03 0.77 -3.43
C THR A 29 -14.21 -0.04 -4.41
N GLY A 30 -14.75 -1.18 -4.87
CA GLY A 30 -14.13 -1.96 -5.94
C GLY A 30 -14.37 -1.30 -7.30
N LEU A 31 -13.33 -1.13 -8.12
CA LEU A 31 -13.35 -0.38 -9.38
C LEU A 31 -13.09 -1.28 -10.61
N GLU A 32 -13.59 -2.52 -10.59
CA GLU A 32 -13.30 -3.59 -11.58
C GLU A 32 -11.91 -4.24 -11.43
N GLY A 33 -11.80 -5.51 -11.84
CA GLY A 33 -10.52 -6.14 -12.24
C GLY A 33 -9.34 -6.07 -11.26
N HIS A 34 -9.57 -6.13 -9.94
CA HIS A 34 -8.53 -6.07 -8.88
C HIS A 34 -8.04 -4.66 -8.49
N ARG A 35 -8.81 -3.62 -8.84
CA ARG A 35 -8.60 -2.26 -8.36
C ARG A 35 -9.57 -1.91 -7.24
N TYR A 36 -9.07 -1.25 -6.21
CA TYR A 36 -9.84 -0.73 -5.09
C TYR A 36 -9.54 0.75 -4.93
N ARG A 37 -10.53 1.53 -4.54
CA ARG A 37 -10.36 2.94 -4.17
C ARG A 37 -10.87 3.18 -2.76
N LEU A 38 -10.02 3.78 -1.94
CA LEU A 38 -10.36 4.22 -0.60
C LEU A 38 -10.56 5.73 -0.61
N ARG A 39 -11.63 6.20 0.03
CA ARG A 39 -11.92 7.63 0.23
C ARG A 39 -12.50 7.87 1.62
N CYS A 40 -12.21 9.03 2.19
CA CYS A 40 -12.88 9.54 3.39
C CYS A 40 -13.58 10.86 3.01
N PRO A 41 -14.87 11.06 3.34
CA PRO A 41 -15.57 12.31 3.02
C PRO A 41 -14.95 13.56 3.66
N ASP A 42 -14.32 13.40 4.81
CA ASP A 42 -13.81 14.49 5.64
C ASP A 42 -12.31 14.75 5.45
N VAL A 43 -11.66 14.01 4.56
CA VAL A 43 -10.23 14.14 4.27
C VAL A 43 -10.06 14.32 2.77
N ASP A 44 -9.38 15.39 2.35
CA ASP A 44 -9.02 15.59 0.94
C ASP A 44 -7.89 14.64 0.53
N ALA A 45 -8.24 13.35 0.41
CA ALA A 45 -7.33 12.28 0.05
C ALA A 45 -8.06 11.12 -0.63
N SER A 46 -7.31 10.40 -1.46
CA SER A 46 -7.77 9.12 -2.00
C SER A 46 -6.61 8.15 -2.17
N ILE A 47 -6.91 6.85 -2.07
CA ILE A 47 -5.93 5.79 -2.25
C ILE A 47 -6.46 4.82 -3.29
N ASP A 48 -5.68 4.61 -4.35
CA ASP A 48 -5.92 3.56 -5.32
C ASP A 48 -5.00 2.37 -5.04
N VAL A 49 -5.60 1.21 -4.83
CA VAL A 49 -4.90 -0.07 -4.66
C VAL A 49 -5.13 -0.91 -5.91
N SER A 50 -4.05 -1.40 -6.52
CA SER A 50 -4.10 -2.24 -7.70
C SER A 50 -3.22 -3.48 -7.53
N VAL A 51 -3.68 -4.60 -8.07
CA VAL A 51 -2.95 -5.88 -8.09
C VAL A 51 -2.62 -6.24 -9.52
N HIS A 52 -1.34 -6.47 -9.79
CA HIS A 52 -0.81 -6.82 -11.11
C HIS A 52 -0.18 -8.21 -11.03
N ARG A 53 -0.72 -9.17 -11.80
CA ARG A 53 -0.20 -10.53 -11.85
C ARG A 53 0.67 -10.72 -13.08
N GLY A 54 1.93 -11.10 -12.85
CA GLY A 54 2.89 -11.40 -13.90
C GLY A 54 2.99 -12.88 -14.25
N GLU A 55 3.59 -13.16 -15.41
CA GLU A 55 4.00 -14.52 -15.81
C GLU A 55 5.29 -14.97 -15.10
N ALA A 56 6.14 -13.99 -14.74
CA ALA A 56 7.40 -14.16 -14.03
C ALA A 56 7.31 -13.79 -12.54
N ALA A 57 8.42 -13.92 -11.81
CA ALA A 57 8.53 -13.43 -10.44
C ALA A 57 8.31 -11.91 -10.40
N ALA A 58 7.66 -11.44 -9.34
CA ALA A 58 7.43 -10.02 -9.13
C ALA A 58 8.78 -9.25 -9.09
N PRO A 59 8.87 -8.08 -9.74
CA PRO A 59 10.05 -7.21 -9.66
C PRO A 59 10.32 -6.73 -8.23
N ASP A 60 11.52 -6.19 -7.98
CA ASP A 60 11.87 -5.55 -6.71
C ASP A 60 10.87 -4.39 -6.40
N ALA A 61 10.33 -4.38 -5.19
CA ALA A 61 9.36 -3.39 -4.75
C ALA A 61 9.94 -1.96 -4.77
N ARG A 62 11.22 -1.80 -4.46
CA ARG A 62 11.93 -0.51 -4.50
C ARG A 62 11.98 0.05 -5.91
N GLU A 63 12.31 -0.80 -6.88
CA GLU A 63 12.33 -0.42 -8.29
C GLU A 63 10.93 -0.10 -8.81
N THR A 64 9.93 -0.85 -8.36
CA THR A 64 8.52 -0.60 -8.70
C THR A 64 8.08 0.78 -8.18
N VAL A 65 8.39 1.11 -6.93
CA VAL A 65 8.10 2.42 -6.34
C VAL A 65 8.81 3.53 -7.10
N ARG A 66 10.12 3.38 -7.37
CA ARG A 66 10.89 4.38 -8.14
C ARG A 66 10.34 4.57 -9.55
N ALA A 67 9.97 3.49 -10.23
CA ALA A 67 9.38 3.56 -11.57
C ALA A 67 8.03 4.28 -11.56
N PHE A 68 7.17 3.98 -10.58
CA PHE A 68 5.88 4.67 -10.42
C PHE A 68 6.06 6.15 -10.09
N ALA A 69 6.96 6.49 -9.17
CA ALA A 69 7.20 7.87 -8.80
C ALA A 69 7.73 8.69 -9.98
N ARG A 70 8.67 8.13 -10.76
CA ARG A 70 9.17 8.76 -11.99
C ARG A 70 8.07 8.97 -13.03
N SER A 71 7.18 8.00 -13.22
CA SER A 71 6.05 8.17 -14.15
C SER A 71 5.02 9.19 -13.65
N ALA A 72 4.99 9.45 -12.34
CA ALA A 72 4.21 10.49 -11.70
C ALA A 72 4.96 11.82 -11.52
N GLY A 73 6.13 11.99 -12.14
CA GLY A 73 6.89 13.26 -12.17
C GLY A 73 7.85 13.49 -11.01
N ALA A 74 8.01 12.53 -10.09
CA ALA A 74 9.02 12.63 -9.03
C ALA A 74 10.42 12.30 -9.58
N ASP A 75 11.38 13.19 -9.33
CA ASP A 75 12.79 12.88 -9.54
C ASP A 75 13.36 12.19 -8.30
N GLU A 76 13.97 11.02 -8.49
CA GLU A 76 14.59 10.16 -7.46
C GLU A 76 13.95 10.23 -6.06
N PRO A 77 12.73 9.67 -5.85
CA PRO A 77 12.09 9.72 -4.54
C PRO A 77 12.91 8.98 -3.48
N ALA A 78 13.01 9.59 -2.30
CA ALA A 78 13.54 8.89 -1.13
C ALA A 78 12.63 7.72 -0.76
N LEU A 79 13.21 6.52 -0.67
CA LEU A 79 12.47 5.33 -0.24
C LEU A 79 12.29 5.33 1.27
N VAL A 80 11.12 4.88 1.70
CA VAL A 80 10.77 4.72 3.12
C VAL A 80 10.37 3.26 3.40
N PRO A 81 10.69 2.74 4.60
CA PRO A 81 10.18 1.45 5.04
C PRO A 81 8.66 1.48 5.20
N LEU A 82 8.03 0.32 5.07
CA LEU A 82 6.64 0.14 5.45
C LEU A 82 6.53 -0.25 6.92
N HIS A 83 5.32 -0.23 7.48
CA HIS A 83 5.09 -0.59 8.87
C HIS A 83 5.59 -2.02 9.15
N GLY A 84 6.38 -2.16 10.21
CA GLY A 84 7.01 -3.41 10.63
C GLY A 84 8.38 -3.68 10.00
N ASP A 85 8.81 -2.88 9.03
CA ASP A 85 10.14 -2.99 8.42
C ASP A 85 11.08 -1.90 9.01
N ASP A 86 12.35 -2.25 9.23
CA ASP A 86 13.38 -1.27 9.66
C ASP A 86 13.88 -0.43 8.48
N GLU A 87 13.88 -1.00 7.27
CA GLU A 87 14.31 -0.37 6.03
C GLU A 87 13.45 -0.81 4.84
N ALA A 88 13.50 -0.07 3.73
CA ALA A 88 12.83 -0.48 2.50
C ALA A 88 13.49 -1.74 1.92
N THR A 89 12.70 -2.77 1.63
CA THR A 89 13.18 -4.09 1.20
C THR A 89 12.80 -4.39 -0.25
N ALA A 90 13.41 -5.43 -0.81
CA ALA A 90 13.06 -5.91 -2.16
C ALA A 90 11.62 -6.41 -2.27
N SER A 91 10.98 -6.78 -1.16
CA SER A 91 9.58 -7.25 -1.13
C SER A 91 8.59 -6.15 -0.79
N ARG A 92 9.00 -5.12 -0.04
CA ARG A 92 8.13 -4.03 0.44
C ARG A 92 8.89 -2.73 0.50
N ALA A 93 8.38 -1.70 -0.17
CA ALA A 93 8.95 -0.37 -0.14
C ALA A 93 7.86 0.69 -0.30
N GLY A 94 8.10 1.89 0.23
CA GLY A 94 7.27 3.05 -0.04
C GLY A 94 8.08 4.26 -0.47
N ALA A 95 7.37 5.31 -0.89
CA ALA A 95 7.91 6.63 -1.11
C ALA A 95 6.84 7.68 -0.86
N ARG A 96 7.28 8.90 -0.57
CA ARG A 96 6.43 10.08 -0.48
C ARG A 96 7.14 11.28 -1.07
N TRP A 97 6.40 12.16 -1.72
CA TRP A 97 6.92 13.41 -2.27
C TRP A 97 5.79 14.43 -2.42
N ALA A 98 6.15 15.71 -2.43
CA ALA A 98 5.22 16.78 -2.78
C ALA A 98 5.08 16.85 -4.31
N ASP A 99 3.86 17.07 -4.79
CA ASP A 99 3.53 17.22 -6.22
C ASP A 99 2.68 18.48 -6.42
N GLY A 100 3.33 19.58 -6.77
CA GLY A 100 2.70 20.89 -6.94
C GLY A 100 1.97 21.36 -5.69
N ASP A 101 0.65 21.17 -5.68
CA ASP A 101 -0.27 21.65 -4.63
C ASP A 101 -0.60 20.60 -3.56
N GLY A 102 0.01 19.41 -3.60
CA GLY A 102 -0.30 18.35 -2.64
C GLY A 102 0.80 17.34 -2.45
N TRP A 103 0.42 16.17 -1.96
CA TRP A 103 1.31 15.07 -1.64
C TRP A 103 0.93 13.80 -2.36
N ARG A 104 1.95 13.04 -2.74
CA ARG A 104 1.82 11.65 -3.19
C ARG A 104 2.51 10.72 -2.21
N VAL A 105 1.87 9.59 -1.98
CA VAL A 105 2.37 8.52 -1.13
C VAL A 105 2.14 7.22 -1.87
N VAL A 106 3.15 6.37 -1.98
CA VAL A 106 3.03 5.08 -2.65
C VAL A 106 3.68 3.99 -1.81
N ALA A 107 3.12 2.79 -1.83
CA ALA A 107 3.79 1.57 -1.40
C ALA A 107 3.62 0.48 -2.46
N ALA A 108 4.67 -0.35 -2.58
CA ALA A 108 4.66 -1.57 -3.35
C ALA A 108 4.88 -2.79 -2.44
N LEU A 109 4.19 -3.87 -2.77
CA LEU A 109 4.43 -5.21 -2.24
C LEU A 109 4.66 -6.16 -3.41
N SER A 110 5.81 -6.81 -3.41
CA SER A 110 6.18 -7.87 -4.35
C SER A 110 6.03 -9.23 -3.67
N HIS A 111 5.08 -10.04 -4.14
CA HIS A 111 4.76 -11.33 -3.53
C HIS A 111 4.56 -12.42 -4.59
N GLY A 112 5.51 -13.36 -4.68
CA GLY A 112 5.46 -14.42 -5.68
C GLY A 112 5.52 -13.87 -7.10
N ARG A 113 4.39 -13.88 -7.81
CA ARG A 113 4.24 -13.30 -9.17
C ARG A 113 3.37 -12.04 -9.18
N ASP A 114 2.87 -11.62 -8.02
CA ASP A 114 1.97 -10.51 -7.88
C ASP A 114 2.73 -9.27 -7.39
N VAL A 115 2.40 -8.12 -7.97
CA VAL A 115 2.79 -6.80 -7.47
C VAL A 115 1.53 -6.08 -7.03
N VAL A 116 1.52 -5.59 -5.79
CA VAL A 116 0.46 -4.72 -5.29
C VAL A 116 1.00 -3.32 -5.17
N LEU A 117 0.30 -2.35 -5.75
CA LEU A 117 0.58 -0.93 -5.61
C LEU A 117 -0.55 -0.24 -4.89
N ALA A 118 -0.25 0.41 -3.77
CA ALA A 118 -1.15 1.33 -3.09
C ALA A 118 -0.62 2.75 -3.29
N ALA A 119 -1.31 3.55 -4.10
CA ALA A 119 -0.93 4.91 -4.44
C ALA A 119 -1.99 5.89 -3.94
N GLY A 120 -1.60 6.78 -3.04
CA GLY A 120 -2.44 7.81 -2.49
C GLY A 120 -2.04 9.21 -2.93
N VAL A 121 -3.06 10.06 -3.01
CA VAL A 121 -2.94 11.52 -3.19
C VAL A 121 -3.58 12.21 -1.99
N ALA A 122 -3.02 13.32 -1.57
CA ALA A 122 -3.50 14.12 -0.45
C ALA A 122 -3.33 15.62 -0.74
N GLY A 123 -4.32 16.44 -0.38
CA GLY A 123 -4.29 17.89 -0.60
C GLY A 123 -3.40 18.65 0.39
N ASP A 124 -3.17 18.11 1.58
CA ASP A 124 -2.37 18.75 2.64
C ASP A 124 -1.56 17.74 3.47
N GLU A 125 -0.84 18.24 4.48
CA GLU A 125 0.04 17.46 5.37
C GLU A 125 -0.72 16.49 6.29
N ASP A 126 -1.94 16.85 6.71
CA ASP A 126 -2.78 16.02 7.58
C ASP A 126 -3.38 14.88 6.77
N ALA A 127 -3.87 15.18 5.57
CA ALA A 127 -4.33 14.22 4.58
C ALA A 127 -3.20 13.27 4.16
N ARG A 128 -1.97 13.78 3.95
CA ARG A 128 -0.77 12.96 3.68
C ARG A 128 -0.54 11.98 4.82
N SER A 129 -0.56 12.47 6.06
CA SER A 129 -0.37 11.64 7.25
C SER A 129 -1.44 10.56 7.38
N ALA A 130 -2.69 10.85 7.01
CA ALA A 130 -3.78 9.87 6.97
C ALA A 130 -3.54 8.81 5.89
N VAL A 131 -3.12 9.21 4.69
CA VAL A 131 -2.76 8.29 3.60
C VAL A 131 -1.60 7.38 4.01
N GLU A 132 -0.53 7.93 4.58
CA GLU A 132 0.63 7.15 5.01
C GLU A 132 0.29 6.09 6.05
N ARG A 133 -0.55 6.41 7.04
CA ARG A 133 -1.03 5.45 8.03
C ARG A 133 -1.73 4.25 7.41
N ILE A 134 -2.37 4.41 6.26
CA ILE A 134 -3.02 3.32 5.53
C ILE A 134 -1.99 2.58 4.68
N VAL A 135 -1.35 3.30 3.75
CA VAL A 135 -0.47 2.75 2.72
C VAL A 135 0.69 1.96 3.32
N THR A 136 1.25 2.43 4.44
CA THR A 136 2.37 1.74 5.11
C THR A 136 1.99 0.41 5.76
N THR A 137 0.70 0.12 5.94
CA THR A 137 0.25 -1.17 6.50
C THR A 137 0.16 -2.27 5.44
N LEU A 138 0.48 -1.97 4.18
CA LEU A 138 0.47 -2.95 3.10
C LEU A 138 1.46 -4.08 3.39
N GLU A 139 0.96 -5.30 3.47
CA GLU A 139 1.76 -6.47 3.84
C GLU A 139 1.21 -7.75 3.18
N PRO A 140 2.06 -8.79 3.00
CA PRO A 140 1.62 -10.04 2.40
C PRO A 140 0.55 -10.70 3.26
N HIS A 141 -0.42 -11.33 2.60
CA HIS A 141 -1.43 -12.12 3.28
C HIS A 141 -1.19 -13.61 3.05
N ALA A 142 -0.62 -14.28 4.05
CA ALA A 142 -0.51 -15.73 4.07
C ALA A 142 -1.88 -16.34 4.38
N ARG A 143 -2.39 -17.19 3.48
CA ARG A 143 -3.61 -17.98 3.74
C ARG A 143 -3.36 -18.90 4.93
N GLU A 144 -4.26 -18.90 5.90
CA GLU A 144 -4.20 -19.86 7.01
C GLU A 144 -4.23 -21.29 6.45
N ARG A 145 -3.13 -22.03 6.64
CA ARG A 145 -3.08 -23.45 6.26
C ARG A 145 -3.94 -24.21 7.29
N ARG A 146 -5.11 -24.71 6.88
CA ARG A 146 -5.87 -25.65 7.71
C ARG A 146 -5.08 -26.94 7.82
N TRP A 147 -4.51 -27.19 8.99
CA TRP A 147 -3.93 -28.49 9.34
C TRP A 147 -5.09 -29.44 9.63
N TRP A 148 -5.51 -30.23 8.65
CA TRP A 148 -6.35 -31.39 8.95
C TRP A 148 -5.50 -32.34 9.79
N ARG A 149 -5.75 -32.38 11.11
CA ARG A 149 -5.26 -33.48 11.94
C ARG A 149 -5.92 -34.75 11.40
N ARG A 150 -5.13 -35.65 10.82
CA ARG A 150 -5.55 -37.05 10.65
C ARG A 150 -5.75 -37.61 12.06
N GLY A 151 -7.00 -37.72 12.49
CA GLY A 151 -7.41 -38.67 13.51
C GLY A 151 -7.68 -40.02 12.86
#